data_AF-A0A7Y1YHK0-F1
#
_entry.id   AF-A0A7Y1YHK0-F1
#
_cell.length_a   1.000
_cell.length_b   1.000
_cell.length_c   1.000
_cell.angle_alpha   90.00
_cell.angle_beta   90.00
_cell.angle_gamma   90.00
#
_symmetry.space_group_name_H-M   'P 1'
#
loop_
_entity.id
_entity.type
_entity.pdbx_description
1 polymer ?
#
loop_
_entity_poly.entity_id
_entity_poly.type
_entity_poly.pdbx_seq_one_letter_code
_entity_poly.pdbx_strand_id
1 'polypeptide(L)'
;MPLVGTSYLEQFLYDLMVELIEIMIFTLRSPTSLLIKYFFLIWTLLVGLVASGQPNCPALEAPIILNSPQVFGNGTPQSCTQIALQSALNTGGEILCNCGPDSLALMLTSPLLVTNTTILDGAGLVILDGNNTTRIIDKAQNIDFTIQRITLRNGKAPGPSGHFTNQCGGAILSRGGGVLKAIDCQFNSNTVTSTNGSDIAGGAVYVFGEQEGRFSNCTFEYNSASNGGAIGGLGSDIIIANCLFFRNAALGTSGGLRGHGGAINLDGVEIAAANKLFQVCGTEFIENHAETQGGASNTVFSDNVGAKLEIDQCYFEGNYLRSISTGSGGAIFHVVDDFASGYGELQFEVTRSTFHGNYCLRQGGGIWSLIVGQGIIENCTFYRDSTSSIDHGLGGGAIVSTVSDNLGHWLIRSNTFARNYAGLFGGGFFGSPVAPITWQNNILFDNKHSNGNPWVGLNVNRQMDNDLGGNIQWPQFRPNGTEDTKATATSQFLDAALVFPLAYRGGPTQTLGISAGSPAVNAGLGCPPTDQRLANRSGTCDLGSYEDSALSLPTSVHVGGQQYGHKYYIASQLITSDATLTGEADLTFDASESDLQSSFNVRPGSSLLLK
;
A
#
# COMPACT_ATOMS: atom_id res chain seq x y z
N MET A 1 -28.23 -30.44 -40.87
CA MET A 1 -27.49 -29.33 -40.22
C MET A 1 -26.85 -29.88 -38.96
N PRO A 2 -25.52 -29.76 -38.85
CA PRO A 2 -25.00 -28.93 -37.78
C PRO A 2 -23.89 -27.96 -38.26
N LEU A 3 -23.93 -26.72 -37.74
CA LEU A 3 -22.88 -25.69 -37.78
C LEU A 3 -21.98 -25.96 -36.55
N VAL A 4 -20.68 -26.25 -36.62
CA VAL A 4 -19.49 -25.47 -37.04
C VAL A 4 -19.38 -24.12 -36.32
N GLY A 5 -18.32 -23.97 -35.51
CA GLY A 5 -17.90 -22.69 -34.95
C GLY A 5 -16.95 -22.74 -33.74
N THR A 6 -16.04 -23.71 -33.62
CA THR A 6 -14.82 -23.47 -32.82
C THR A 6 -13.97 -22.49 -33.61
N SER A 7 -13.50 -21.42 -32.96
CA SER A 7 -12.81 -20.35 -33.64
C SER A 7 -11.49 -20.87 -34.22
N TYR A 8 -11.21 -20.54 -35.48
CA TYR A 8 -9.93 -20.85 -36.14
C TYR A 8 -8.71 -20.42 -35.31
N LEU A 9 -8.90 -19.45 -34.40
CA LEU A 9 -7.89 -18.96 -33.49
C LEU A 9 -7.52 -19.97 -32.39
N GLU A 10 -8.47 -20.69 -31.81
CA GLU A 10 -8.20 -21.68 -30.77
C GLU A 10 -7.46 -22.92 -31.30
N GLN A 11 -7.86 -23.40 -32.48
CA GLN A 11 -7.16 -24.52 -33.14
C GLN A 11 -5.76 -24.07 -33.61
N PHE A 12 -5.64 -22.85 -34.13
CA PHE A 12 -4.34 -22.29 -34.50
C PHE A 12 -3.41 -22.10 -33.30
N LEU A 13 -3.92 -21.65 -32.15
CA LEU A 13 -3.15 -21.52 -30.91
C LEU A 13 -2.75 -22.88 -30.34
N TYR A 14 -3.62 -23.90 -30.46
CA TYR A 14 -3.31 -25.26 -30.03
C TYR A 14 -2.24 -25.91 -30.92
N ASP A 15 -2.37 -25.80 -32.24
CA ASP A 15 -1.40 -26.35 -33.18
C ASP A 15 -0.03 -25.62 -33.09
N LEU A 16 -0.05 -24.30 -32.85
CA LEU A 16 1.15 -23.51 -32.57
C LEU A 16 1.81 -23.93 -31.24
N MET A 17 1.03 -24.23 -30.21
CA MET A 17 1.54 -24.70 -28.92
C MET A 17 2.18 -26.09 -29.03
N VAL A 18 1.60 -26.98 -29.84
CA VAL A 18 2.17 -28.32 -30.09
C VAL A 18 3.46 -28.25 -30.91
N GLU A 19 3.52 -27.42 -31.96
CA GLU A 19 4.76 -27.17 -32.70
C GLU A 19 5.86 -26.54 -31.82
N LEU A 20 5.49 -25.61 -30.93
CA LEU A 20 6.44 -25.00 -29.99
C LEU A 20 6.97 -26.02 -28.97
N ILE A 21 6.15 -26.97 -28.51
CA ILE A 21 6.57 -28.05 -27.60
C ILE A 21 7.52 -29.03 -28.33
N GLU A 22 7.26 -29.38 -29.59
CA GLU A 22 8.17 -30.23 -30.36
C GLU A 22 9.51 -29.53 -30.66
N ILE A 23 9.49 -28.22 -30.95
CA ILE A 23 10.70 -27.40 -31.09
C ILE A 23 11.47 -27.32 -29.76
N MET A 24 10.76 -27.23 -28.62
CA MET A 24 11.32 -27.21 -27.27
C MET A 24 12.01 -28.54 -26.90
N ILE A 25 11.43 -29.68 -27.28
CA ILE A 25 12.03 -31.01 -27.08
C ILE A 25 13.27 -31.21 -27.97
N PHE A 26 13.28 -30.63 -29.18
CA PHE A 26 14.42 -30.73 -30.10
C PHE A 26 15.58 -29.78 -29.74
N THR A 27 15.31 -28.64 -29.09
CA THR A 27 16.31 -27.62 -28.73
C THR A 27 17.02 -27.85 -27.39
N LEU A 28 16.52 -28.72 -26.51
CA LEU A 28 17.16 -29.10 -25.25
C LEU A 28 18.43 -29.97 -25.41
N ARG A 29 18.89 -30.23 -26.65
CA ARG A 29 20.13 -30.98 -26.95
C ARG A 29 21.30 -30.14 -27.48
N SER A 30 21.24 -28.81 -27.50
CA SER A 30 22.39 -27.99 -27.92
C SER A 30 22.68 -26.83 -26.96
N PRO A 31 23.96 -26.59 -26.56
CA PRO A 31 24.30 -25.52 -25.64
C PRO A 31 24.61 -24.25 -26.42
N THR A 32 23.66 -23.33 -26.58
CA THR A 32 23.99 -21.93 -26.93
C THR A 32 23.06 -20.93 -26.24
N SER A 33 23.67 -19.97 -25.56
CA SER A 33 23.13 -18.99 -24.61
C SER A 33 22.33 -17.83 -25.22
N LEU A 34 22.00 -17.88 -26.52
CA LEU A 34 21.24 -16.80 -27.19
C LEU A 34 19.73 -17.06 -27.21
N LEU A 35 19.27 -18.31 -27.40
CA LEU A 35 17.84 -18.58 -27.53
C LEU A 35 17.08 -18.36 -26.22
N ILE A 36 17.67 -18.69 -25.08
CA ILE A 36 17.09 -18.43 -23.75
C ILE A 36 16.87 -16.92 -23.56
N LYS A 37 17.85 -16.08 -23.95
CA LYS A 37 17.72 -14.61 -23.87
C LYS A 37 16.59 -14.06 -24.74
N TYR A 38 16.41 -14.59 -25.96
CA TYR A 38 15.30 -14.19 -26.84
C TYR A 38 13.94 -14.71 -26.35
N PHE A 39 13.88 -15.89 -25.75
CA PHE A 39 12.66 -16.42 -25.14
C PHE A 39 12.23 -15.57 -23.94
N PHE A 40 13.17 -15.15 -23.08
CA PHE A 40 12.92 -14.23 -21.97
C PHE A 40 12.50 -12.82 -22.44
N LEU A 41 13.05 -12.32 -23.55
CA LEU A 41 12.64 -11.04 -24.14
C LEU A 41 11.20 -11.09 -24.69
N ILE A 42 10.81 -12.19 -25.34
CA ILE A 42 9.45 -12.38 -25.89
C ILE A 42 8.44 -12.59 -24.75
N TRP A 43 8.83 -13.29 -23.68
CA TRP A 43 7.98 -13.52 -22.52
C TRP A 43 7.77 -12.24 -21.67
N THR A 44 8.81 -11.41 -21.51
CA THR A 44 8.67 -10.08 -20.87
C THR A 44 7.83 -9.10 -21.71
N LEU A 45 7.93 -9.17 -23.05
CA LEU A 45 7.04 -8.42 -23.97
C LEU A 45 5.58 -8.86 -23.88
N LEU A 46 5.30 -10.15 -23.69
CA LEU A 46 3.94 -10.70 -23.55
C LEU A 46 3.29 -10.35 -22.20
N VAL A 47 4.06 -10.30 -21.10
CA VAL A 47 3.56 -9.84 -19.79
C VAL A 47 3.31 -8.33 -19.77
N GLY A 48 4.09 -7.55 -20.54
CA GLY A 48 3.84 -6.12 -20.75
C GLY A 48 2.48 -5.80 -21.40
N LEU A 49 1.83 -6.79 -22.04
CA LEU A 49 0.50 -6.66 -22.64
C LEU A 49 -0.66 -7.04 -21.70
N VAL A 50 -0.40 -7.62 -20.52
CA VAL A 50 -1.46 -8.10 -19.60
C VAL A 50 -1.48 -7.35 -18.25
N ALA A 51 -0.69 -6.28 -18.10
CA ALA A 51 -0.93 -5.31 -17.04
C ALA A 51 -2.26 -4.58 -17.36
N SER A 52 -3.36 -5.07 -16.80
CA SER A 52 -4.66 -4.47 -16.95
C SER A 52 -4.58 -3.02 -16.49
N GLY A 53 -4.94 -2.08 -17.37
CA GLY A 53 -5.17 -0.68 -17.01
C GLY A 53 -6.29 -0.43 -16.00
N GLN A 54 -6.77 -1.47 -15.34
CA GLN A 54 -7.80 -1.41 -14.33
C GLN A 54 -7.13 -1.26 -12.96
N PRO A 55 -7.67 -0.42 -12.07
CA PRO A 55 -7.31 -0.42 -10.66
C PRO A 55 -7.31 -1.85 -10.10
N ASN A 56 -6.28 -2.20 -9.33
CA ASN A 56 -6.26 -3.49 -8.65
C ASN A 56 -7.02 -3.43 -7.30
N CYS A 57 -7.56 -2.26 -6.97
CA CYS A 57 -8.33 -2.00 -5.76
C CYS A 57 -9.58 -2.89 -5.61
N PRO A 58 -9.77 -3.52 -4.44
CA PRO A 58 -11.03 -4.17 -4.12
C PRO A 58 -12.15 -3.12 -3.99
N ALA A 59 -13.40 -3.54 -4.21
CA ALA A 59 -14.54 -2.67 -3.97
C ALA A 59 -14.58 -2.27 -2.48
N LEU A 60 -14.81 -0.99 -2.22
CA LEU A 60 -14.95 -0.47 -0.87
C LEU A 60 -16.15 -1.13 -0.18
N GLU A 61 -15.93 -1.74 0.99
CA GLU A 61 -17.03 -2.33 1.77
C GLU A 61 -17.76 -1.23 2.53
N ALA A 62 -19.04 -1.03 2.22
CA ALA A 62 -19.93 -0.13 2.95
C ALA A 62 -20.48 -0.80 4.23
N PRO A 63 -20.88 -0.02 5.26
CA PRO A 63 -21.55 -0.56 6.44
C PRO A 63 -22.76 -1.42 6.04
N ILE A 64 -22.86 -2.60 6.64
CA ILE A 64 -23.93 -3.54 6.33
C ILE A 64 -25.26 -2.98 6.85
N ILE A 65 -26.27 -2.90 5.98
CA ILE A 65 -27.63 -2.54 6.37
C ILE A 65 -28.23 -3.72 7.14
N LEU A 66 -28.58 -3.49 8.40
CA LEU A 66 -29.21 -4.49 9.25
C LEU A 66 -30.70 -4.62 8.92
N ASN A 67 -31.21 -5.84 8.89
CA ASN A 67 -32.59 -6.14 8.48
C ASN A 67 -33.52 -6.28 9.68
N SER A 68 -33.09 -7.00 10.71
CA SER A 68 -33.89 -7.23 11.92
C SER A 68 -32.97 -7.39 13.12
N PRO A 69 -32.19 -6.33 13.45
CA PRO A 69 -31.21 -6.43 14.50
C PRO A 69 -31.88 -6.55 15.87
N GLN A 70 -31.24 -7.32 16.75
CA GLN A 70 -31.46 -7.13 18.17
C GLN A 70 -30.91 -5.76 18.57
N VAL A 71 -31.67 -5.02 19.37
CA VAL A 71 -31.27 -3.67 19.81
C VAL A 71 -30.59 -3.78 21.17
N PHE A 72 -29.32 -3.38 21.21
CA PHE A 72 -28.57 -3.17 22.44
C PHE A 72 -28.89 -1.77 23.00
N GLY A 73 -29.49 -1.70 24.17
CA GLY A 73 -29.96 -0.45 24.79
C GLY A 73 -31.41 -0.10 24.44
N ASN A 74 -31.92 0.98 25.04
CA ASN A 74 -33.32 1.43 24.89
C ASN A 74 -33.43 2.91 24.49
N GLY A 75 -32.34 3.51 23.99
CA GLY A 75 -32.26 4.93 23.68
C GLY A 75 -31.81 5.81 24.85
N THR A 76 -31.35 5.21 25.96
CA THR A 76 -30.75 5.94 27.08
C THR A 76 -29.32 5.46 27.36
N PRO A 77 -28.39 6.35 27.73
CA PRO A 77 -27.01 5.95 28.04
C PRO A 77 -26.92 4.88 29.13
N GLN A 78 -27.80 4.95 30.14
CA GLN A 78 -27.81 4.04 31.29
C GLN A 78 -28.19 2.60 30.92
N SER A 79 -28.90 2.40 29.81
CA SER A 79 -29.27 1.07 29.33
C SER A 79 -28.11 0.32 28.66
N CYS A 80 -27.10 1.05 28.18
CA CYS A 80 -25.95 0.50 27.50
C CYS A 80 -24.85 0.16 28.50
N THR A 81 -24.87 -1.09 28.97
CA THR A 81 -23.87 -1.63 29.91
C THR A 81 -23.05 -2.74 29.26
N GLN A 82 -21.87 -3.03 29.79
CA GLN A 82 -21.04 -4.13 29.33
C GLN A 82 -21.78 -5.47 29.40
N ILE A 83 -22.56 -5.68 30.46
CA ILE A 83 -23.36 -6.91 30.65
C ILE A 83 -24.42 -7.03 29.56
N ALA A 84 -25.12 -5.94 29.24
CA ALA A 84 -26.14 -5.95 28.19
C ALA A 84 -25.52 -6.20 26.80
N LEU A 85 -24.36 -5.60 26.51
CA LEU A 85 -23.65 -5.84 25.25
C LEU A 85 -23.15 -7.28 25.16
N GLN A 86 -22.56 -7.81 26.24
CA GLN A 86 -22.13 -9.22 26.28
C GLN A 86 -23.32 -10.17 26.10
N SER A 87 -24.49 -9.85 26.67
CA SER A 87 -25.70 -10.65 26.47
C SER A 87 -26.13 -10.67 25.00
N ALA A 88 -26.06 -9.53 24.30
CA ALA A 88 -26.37 -9.46 22.88
C ALA A 88 -25.37 -10.29 22.04
N LEU A 89 -24.07 -10.18 22.33
CA LEU A 89 -23.01 -10.96 21.68
C LEU A 89 -23.15 -12.47 21.91
N ASN A 90 -23.62 -12.88 23.10
CA ASN A 90 -23.89 -14.29 23.40
C ASN A 90 -25.03 -14.85 22.54
N THR A 91 -25.95 -14.00 22.07
CA THR A 91 -27.01 -14.40 21.12
C THR A 91 -26.51 -14.40 19.67
N GLY A 92 -25.61 -13.48 19.30
CA GLY A 92 -25.09 -13.33 17.94
C GLY A 92 -26.07 -12.70 16.95
N GLY A 93 -25.81 -12.87 15.65
CA GLY A 93 -26.62 -12.26 14.59
C GLY A 93 -26.37 -10.75 14.43
N GLU A 94 -27.37 -10.01 13.97
CA GLU A 94 -27.30 -8.57 13.78
C GLU A 94 -27.58 -7.82 15.10
N ILE A 95 -26.67 -6.93 15.52
CA ILE A 95 -26.77 -6.15 16.75
C ILE A 95 -26.65 -4.66 16.41
N LEU A 96 -27.66 -3.88 16.77
CA LEU A 96 -27.66 -2.42 16.63
C LEU A 96 -27.58 -1.76 18.02
N CYS A 97 -26.59 -0.89 18.21
CA CYS A 97 -26.50 -0.08 19.41
C CYS A 97 -27.50 1.09 19.40
N ASN A 98 -28.24 1.26 20.49
CA ASN A 98 -29.17 2.36 20.74
C ASN A 98 -28.99 2.90 22.16
N CYS A 99 -27.94 3.70 22.34
CA CYS A 99 -27.55 4.26 23.63
C CYS A 99 -28.03 5.69 23.86
N GLY A 100 -28.89 6.20 22.97
CA GLY A 100 -29.29 7.60 22.93
C GLY A 100 -28.62 8.36 21.77
N PRO A 101 -28.93 9.65 21.64
CA PRO A 101 -28.51 10.46 20.49
C PRO A 101 -27.05 10.92 20.55
N ASP A 102 -26.44 10.92 21.74
CA ASP A 102 -25.07 11.39 21.97
C ASP A 102 -24.07 10.23 21.98
N SER A 103 -22.80 10.52 21.67
CA SER A 103 -21.73 9.52 21.77
C SER A 103 -21.58 8.99 23.20
N LEU A 104 -21.44 7.66 23.35
CA LEU A 104 -21.29 6.98 24.63
C LEU A 104 -20.00 6.17 24.69
N ALA A 105 -19.16 6.45 25.70
CA ALA A 105 -18.03 5.61 26.05
C ALA A 105 -18.41 4.55 27.09
N LEU A 106 -18.36 3.29 26.66
CA LEU A 106 -18.52 2.13 27.53
C LEU A 106 -17.14 1.67 28.02
N MET A 107 -16.84 1.97 29.29
CA MET A 107 -15.61 1.50 29.94
C MET A 107 -15.70 0.00 30.24
N LEU A 108 -14.74 -0.77 29.74
CA LEU A 108 -14.70 -2.22 29.87
C LEU A 108 -13.76 -2.66 30.99
N THR A 109 -14.26 -3.51 31.88
CA THR A 109 -13.47 -4.12 32.96
C THR A 109 -13.02 -5.54 32.63
N SER A 110 -13.54 -6.12 31.55
CA SER A 110 -13.09 -7.40 30.99
C SER A 110 -13.36 -7.44 29.47
N PRO A 111 -12.71 -8.33 28.71
CA PRO A 111 -12.99 -8.44 27.27
C PRO A 111 -14.43 -8.85 26.99
N LEU A 112 -14.95 -8.36 25.87
CA LEU A 112 -16.18 -8.86 25.27
C LEU A 112 -15.84 -10.12 24.47
N LEU A 113 -16.54 -11.21 24.75
CA LEU A 113 -16.36 -12.48 24.04
C LEU A 113 -17.35 -12.56 22.88
N VAL A 114 -16.84 -12.85 21.69
CA VAL A 114 -17.67 -13.10 20.49
C VAL A 114 -17.54 -14.57 20.13
N THR A 115 -18.58 -15.36 20.42
CA THR A 115 -18.59 -16.82 20.23
C THR A 115 -19.56 -17.28 19.13
N ASN A 116 -20.33 -16.35 18.55
CA ASN A 116 -21.27 -16.62 17.48
C ASN A 116 -21.03 -15.64 16.34
N THR A 117 -21.36 -16.04 15.11
CA THR A 117 -21.34 -15.14 13.96
C THR A 117 -22.18 -13.90 14.24
N THR A 118 -21.57 -12.71 14.12
CA THR A 118 -22.15 -11.46 14.60
C THR A 118 -21.82 -10.29 13.67
N ILE A 119 -22.80 -9.42 13.45
CA ILE A 119 -22.60 -8.06 12.92
C ILE A 119 -22.94 -7.09 14.04
N LEU A 120 -21.92 -6.41 14.58
CA LEU A 120 -22.07 -5.42 15.63
C LEU A 120 -21.95 -4.01 15.05
N ASP A 121 -23.02 -3.23 15.19
CA ASP A 121 -23.09 -1.86 14.69
C ASP A 121 -23.25 -0.85 15.82
N GLY A 122 -22.28 0.06 15.96
CA GLY A 122 -22.27 1.11 16.97
C GLY A 122 -23.09 2.35 16.62
N ALA A 123 -23.74 2.38 15.46
CA ALA A 123 -24.45 3.54 14.91
C ALA A 123 -23.59 4.82 14.81
N GLY A 124 -22.26 4.70 14.88
CA GLY A 124 -21.32 5.82 14.88
C GLY A 124 -21.19 6.53 16.23
N LEU A 125 -21.90 6.07 17.27
CA LEU A 125 -22.00 6.75 18.56
C LEU A 125 -21.33 5.97 19.70
N VAL A 126 -21.09 4.67 19.52
CA VAL A 126 -20.52 3.83 20.58
C VAL A 126 -18.99 3.83 20.54
N ILE A 127 -18.40 4.13 21.69
CA ILE A 127 -16.98 3.98 21.98
C ILE A 127 -16.81 2.82 22.97
N LEU A 128 -16.05 1.81 22.60
CA LEU A 128 -15.62 0.73 23.49
C LEU A 128 -14.24 1.08 24.04
N ASP A 129 -14.14 1.29 25.33
CA ASP A 129 -12.92 1.79 25.99
C ASP A 129 -12.31 0.70 26.89
N GLY A 130 -11.14 0.19 26.52
CA GLY A 130 -10.43 -0.83 27.29
C GLY A 130 -9.75 -0.29 28.57
N ASN A 131 -9.84 1.02 28.82
CA ASN A 131 -9.32 1.71 30.01
C ASN A 131 -7.82 1.44 30.27
N ASN A 132 -7.04 1.16 29.22
CA ASN A 132 -5.63 0.79 29.27
C ASN A 132 -5.33 -0.48 30.10
N THR A 133 -6.35 -1.26 30.44
CA THR A 133 -6.22 -2.46 31.29
C THR A 133 -6.76 -3.72 30.65
N THR A 134 -7.59 -3.59 29.62
CA THR A 134 -8.48 -4.63 29.15
C THR A 134 -8.43 -4.73 27.63
N ARG A 135 -8.35 -5.96 27.09
CA ARG A 135 -8.62 -6.20 25.66
C ARG A 135 -10.10 -5.92 25.39
N ILE A 136 -10.44 -5.29 24.27
CA ILE A 136 -11.83 -4.93 23.98
C ILE A 136 -12.64 -6.14 23.51
N ILE A 137 -12.20 -6.82 22.43
CA ILE A 137 -12.86 -7.97 21.81
C ILE A 137 -11.92 -9.19 21.79
N ASP A 138 -12.42 -10.34 22.24
CA ASP A 138 -11.80 -11.66 21.98
C ASP A 138 -12.77 -12.48 21.10
N LYS A 139 -12.41 -12.65 19.82
CA LYS A 139 -13.21 -13.39 18.83
C LYS A 139 -12.81 -14.86 18.87
N ALA A 140 -13.81 -15.73 18.98
CA ALA A 140 -13.64 -17.17 18.91
C ALA A 140 -13.25 -17.66 17.51
N GLN A 141 -12.85 -18.92 17.46
CA GLN A 141 -12.49 -19.62 16.22
C GLN A 141 -13.71 -19.99 15.38
N ASN A 142 -13.53 -20.03 14.06
CA ASN A 142 -14.46 -20.54 13.05
C ASN A 142 -15.82 -19.81 13.02
N ILE A 143 -15.80 -18.50 13.30
CA ILE A 143 -16.97 -17.63 13.20
C ILE A 143 -16.63 -16.38 12.39
N ASP A 144 -17.64 -15.77 11.80
CA ASP A 144 -17.49 -14.48 11.14
C ASP A 144 -17.89 -13.35 12.09
N PHE A 145 -17.06 -12.32 12.15
CA PHE A 145 -17.35 -11.14 12.97
C PHE A 145 -17.19 -9.88 12.13
N THR A 146 -18.29 -9.15 11.97
CA THR A 146 -18.26 -7.79 11.42
C THR A 146 -18.49 -6.80 12.56
N ILE A 147 -17.59 -5.83 12.68
CA ILE A 147 -17.75 -4.67 13.54
C ILE A 147 -17.80 -3.41 12.68
N GLN A 148 -18.80 -2.56 12.90
CA GLN A 148 -18.94 -1.35 12.11
C GLN A 148 -19.39 -0.14 12.93
N ARG A 149 -18.92 1.04 12.51
CA ARG A 149 -19.32 2.33 13.09
C ARG A 149 -19.09 2.40 14.60
N ILE A 150 -17.94 1.91 15.05
CA ILE A 150 -17.51 1.86 16.45
C ILE A 150 -16.10 2.45 16.59
N THR A 151 -15.89 3.17 17.69
CA THR A 151 -14.53 3.51 18.14
C THR A 151 -14.06 2.49 19.18
N LEU A 152 -12.89 1.88 18.96
CA LEU A 152 -12.20 0.98 19.87
C LEU A 152 -10.94 1.68 20.38
N ARG A 153 -10.87 1.99 21.66
CA ARG A 153 -9.74 2.75 22.20
C ARG A 153 -9.21 2.25 23.53
N ASN A 154 -7.94 2.57 23.80
CA ASN A 154 -7.25 2.23 25.04
C ASN A 154 -7.33 0.73 25.38
N GLY A 155 -7.47 -0.14 24.37
CA GLY A 155 -7.44 -1.57 24.52
C GLY A 155 -6.03 -2.03 24.90
N LYS A 156 -5.92 -2.97 25.84
CA LYS A 156 -4.64 -3.55 26.25
C LYS A 156 -4.70 -5.07 26.31
N ALA A 157 -3.80 -5.73 25.57
CA ALA A 157 -3.70 -7.18 25.65
C ALA A 157 -3.31 -7.63 27.09
N PRO A 158 -3.89 -8.73 27.60
CA PRO A 158 -3.66 -9.24 28.96
C PRO A 158 -2.23 -9.76 29.15
N GLY A 159 -1.87 -10.08 30.40
CA GLY A 159 -0.56 -10.65 30.76
C GLY A 159 -0.18 -11.94 30.00
N PRO A 160 1.09 -12.37 30.08
CA PRO A 160 1.58 -13.59 29.43
C PRO A 160 1.03 -14.84 30.12
N SER A 161 -0.20 -15.23 29.78
CA SER A 161 -0.80 -16.49 30.18
C SER A 161 -1.40 -17.20 28.98
N GLY A 162 -1.30 -18.53 28.94
CA GLY A 162 -1.83 -19.34 27.85
C GLY A 162 -1.04 -19.20 26.53
N HIS A 163 -1.75 -19.20 25.41
CA HIS A 163 -1.19 -19.17 24.06
C HIS A 163 -0.49 -17.84 23.76
N PHE A 164 0.61 -17.81 23.01
CA PHE A 164 1.43 -16.61 22.79
C PHE A 164 0.63 -15.40 22.25
N THR A 165 -0.34 -15.68 21.37
CA THR A 165 -1.26 -14.69 20.79
C THR A 165 -2.12 -13.95 21.83
N ASN A 166 -2.24 -14.46 23.07
CA ASN A 166 -2.87 -13.72 24.16
C ASN A 166 -2.19 -12.40 24.48
N GLN A 167 -0.96 -12.19 24.06
CA GLN A 167 -0.26 -10.93 24.27
C GLN A 167 -0.47 -9.93 23.12
N CYS A 168 -1.10 -10.36 22.03
CA CYS A 168 -1.36 -9.57 20.84
C CYS A 168 -2.78 -9.00 20.86
N GLY A 169 -3.07 -8.03 19.98
CA GLY A 169 -4.43 -7.52 19.76
C GLY A 169 -4.99 -6.80 20.97
N GLY A 170 -4.59 -5.55 21.19
CA GLY A 170 -5.05 -4.73 22.31
C GLY A 170 -6.54 -4.39 22.22
N ALA A 171 -7.03 -4.04 21.03
CA ALA A 171 -8.45 -3.89 20.79
C ALA A 171 -9.09 -5.24 20.46
N ILE A 172 -8.64 -5.90 19.39
CA ILE A 172 -9.25 -7.13 18.88
C ILE A 172 -8.19 -8.22 18.76
N LEU A 173 -8.49 -9.37 19.34
CA LEU A 173 -7.81 -10.61 19.00
C LEU A 173 -8.75 -11.52 18.21
N SER A 174 -8.33 -11.88 17.00
CA SER A 174 -9.04 -12.74 16.05
C SER A 174 -8.24 -14.00 15.81
N ARG A 175 -8.84 -15.16 16.04
CA ARG A 175 -8.15 -16.46 15.95
C ARG A 175 -8.94 -17.44 15.12
N GLY A 176 -8.21 -18.17 14.27
CA GLY A 176 -8.52 -19.51 13.78
C GLY A 176 -9.82 -19.60 13.00
N GLY A 177 -9.76 -19.43 11.69
CA GLY A 177 -10.86 -19.65 10.75
C GLY A 177 -12.01 -18.64 10.86
N GLY A 178 -12.69 -18.43 9.73
CA GLY A 178 -13.70 -17.38 9.56
C GLY A 178 -13.08 -16.07 9.07
N VAL A 179 -13.88 -15.01 9.17
CA VAL A 179 -13.51 -13.66 8.70
C VAL A 179 -13.68 -12.63 9.81
N LEU A 180 -12.71 -11.72 9.95
CA LEU A 180 -12.87 -10.47 10.68
C LEU A 180 -13.09 -9.33 9.68
N LYS A 181 -14.18 -8.58 9.84
CA LYS A 181 -14.43 -7.34 9.09
C LYS A 181 -14.55 -6.16 10.04
N ALA A 182 -13.78 -5.11 9.79
CA ALA A 182 -13.98 -3.80 10.42
C ALA A 182 -14.34 -2.78 9.32
N ILE A 183 -15.49 -2.11 9.48
CA ILE A 183 -16.00 -1.16 8.49
C ILE A 183 -16.34 0.15 9.19
N ASP A 184 -15.77 1.27 8.74
CA ASP A 184 -16.05 2.59 9.33
C ASP A 184 -15.79 2.62 10.85
N CYS A 185 -14.63 2.07 11.24
CA CYS A 185 -14.21 1.93 12.64
C CYS A 185 -12.96 2.75 12.93
N GLN A 186 -12.84 3.20 14.19
CA GLN A 186 -11.65 3.90 14.68
C GLN A 186 -10.93 3.04 15.73
N PHE A 187 -9.61 2.92 15.62
CA PHE A 187 -8.76 2.17 16.54
C PHE A 187 -7.70 3.11 17.12
N ASN A 188 -7.91 3.54 18.36
CA ASN A 188 -7.13 4.65 18.93
C ASN A 188 -6.38 4.23 20.19
N SER A 189 -5.06 4.46 20.21
CA SER A 189 -4.23 4.26 21.41
C SER A 189 -4.32 2.86 22.02
N ASN A 190 -4.51 1.83 21.20
CA ASN A 190 -4.51 0.45 21.66
C ASN A 190 -3.07 -0.09 21.74
N THR A 191 -2.82 -0.97 22.70
CA THR A 191 -1.48 -1.50 22.92
C THR A 191 -1.49 -2.96 23.35
N VAL A 192 -0.32 -3.57 23.26
CA VAL A 192 -0.08 -4.94 23.69
C VAL A 192 0.42 -5.00 25.14
N THR A 193 0.57 -6.21 25.66
CA THR A 193 1.06 -6.46 27.01
C THR A 193 2.44 -5.87 27.26
N SER A 194 3.34 -6.06 26.28
CA SER A 194 4.70 -5.57 26.28
C SER A 194 5.10 -5.14 24.87
N THR A 195 5.35 -3.85 24.68
CA THR A 195 5.82 -3.27 23.42
C THR A 195 7.28 -3.62 23.09
N ASN A 196 7.93 -4.38 23.96
CA ASN A 196 9.24 -4.96 23.72
C ASN A 196 9.24 -6.46 24.06
N GLY A 197 8.13 -7.17 23.84
CA GLY A 197 8.12 -8.64 23.90
C GLY A 197 8.53 -9.25 22.56
N SER A 198 8.99 -10.50 22.56
CA SER A 198 9.28 -11.21 21.31
C SER A 198 7.99 -11.64 20.66
N ASP A 199 7.85 -11.41 19.35
CA ASP A 199 6.73 -11.95 18.58
C ASP A 199 5.34 -11.52 19.12
N ILE A 200 5.26 -10.27 19.61
CA ILE A 200 4.02 -9.64 20.06
C ILE A 200 3.63 -8.57 19.05
N ALA A 201 2.45 -8.71 18.43
CA ALA A 201 2.04 -7.81 17.37
C ALA A 201 0.60 -7.30 17.47
N GLY A 202 0.29 -6.28 16.67
CA GLY A 202 -1.07 -5.76 16.52
C GLY A 202 -1.55 -5.02 17.76
N GLY A 203 -1.05 -3.80 17.97
CA GLY A 203 -1.46 -2.97 19.11
C GLY A 203 -2.98 -2.76 19.14
N ALA A 204 -3.59 -2.56 17.97
CA ALA A 204 -5.03 -2.60 17.81
C ALA A 204 -5.54 -4.02 17.54
N VAL A 205 -5.18 -4.61 16.41
CA VAL A 205 -5.80 -5.84 15.91
C VAL A 205 -4.74 -6.90 15.65
N TYR A 206 -4.97 -8.11 16.13
CA TYR A 206 -4.16 -9.27 15.76
C TYR A 206 -5.03 -10.33 15.08
N VAL A 207 -4.64 -10.70 13.86
CA VAL A 207 -5.34 -11.67 13.00
C VAL A 207 -4.48 -12.92 12.88
N PHE A 208 -4.91 -14.02 13.48
CA PHE A 208 -4.13 -15.25 13.56
C PHE A 208 -4.88 -16.44 12.97
N GLY A 209 -4.39 -16.97 11.84
CA GLY A 209 -4.98 -18.10 11.14
C GLY A 209 -6.45 -17.96 10.77
N GLU A 210 -6.90 -16.72 10.52
CA GLU A 210 -8.20 -16.46 9.89
C GLU A 210 -8.12 -16.81 8.40
N GLN A 211 -9.28 -16.96 7.75
CA GLN A 211 -9.28 -16.93 6.29
C GLN A 211 -8.85 -15.52 5.85
N GLU A 212 -9.40 -14.50 6.51
CA GLU A 212 -9.18 -13.12 6.11
C GLU A 212 -9.48 -12.10 7.22
N GLY A 213 -8.66 -11.05 7.28
CA GLY A 213 -8.97 -9.79 7.97
C GLY A 213 -9.22 -8.68 6.96
N ARG A 214 -10.42 -8.10 6.97
CA ARG A 214 -10.81 -6.99 6.10
C ARG A 214 -11.02 -5.70 6.87
N PHE A 215 -10.42 -4.62 6.39
CA PHE A 215 -10.51 -3.29 6.98
C PHE A 215 -10.91 -2.29 5.90
N SER A 216 -12.08 -1.68 6.06
CA SER A 216 -12.66 -0.77 5.08
C SER A 216 -13.03 0.55 5.73
N ASN A 217 -12.50 1.66 5.22
CA ASN A 217 -12.76 2.99 5.76
C ASN A 217 -12.45 3.10 7.27
N CYS A 218 -11.36 2.49 7.72
CA CYS A 218 -10.96 2.51 9.13
C CYS A 218 -9.83 3.50 9.39
N THR A 219 -9.80 4.03 10.61
CA THR A 219 -8.69 4.85 11.11
C THR A 219 -7.95 4.11 12.22
N PHE A 220 -6.63 4.02 12.14
CA PHE A 220 -5.75 3.46 13.15
C PHE A 220 -4.77 4.54 13.62
N GLU A 221 -4.95 5.03 14.84
CA GLU A 221 -4.15 6.12 15.37
C GLU A 221 -3.44 5.76 16.68
N TYR A 222 -2.17 6.10 16.77
CA TYR A 222 -1.39 6.02 18.01
C TYR A 222 -1.36 4.62 18.66
N ASN A 223 -1.58 3.56 17.88
CA ASN A 223 -1.51 2.19 18.40
C ASN A 223 -0.04 1.75 18.50
N SER A 224 0.24 0.88 19.46
CA SER A 224 1.62 0.44 19.71
C SER A 224 1.76 -1.04 20.03
N ALA A 225 2.82 -1.66 19.51
CA ALA A 225 3.16 -3.05 19.76
C ALA A 225 4.68 -3.27 19.69
N SER A 226 5.13 -4.52 19.87
CA SER A 226 6.52 -4.86 19.56
C SER A 226 6.74 -4.90 18.04
N ASN A 227 5.77 -5.44 17.30
CA ASN A 227 5.67 -5.41 15.84
C ASN A 227 4.25 -4.98 15.42
N GLY A 228 4.05 -4.32 14.28
CA GLY A 228 2.70 -4.01 13.79
C GLY A 228 1.93 -3.15 14.77
N GLY A 229 2.32 -1.88 14.93
CA GLY A 229 1.76 -0.98 15.94
C GLY A 229 0.23 -0.95 15.92
N ALA A 230 -0.39 -0.99 14.74
CA ALA A 230 -1.83 -1.15 14.56
C ALA A 230 -2.23 -2.61 14.35
N ILE A 231 -1.81 -3.22 13.24
CA ILE A 231 -2.26 -4.55 12.81
C ILE A 231 -1.08 -5.52 12.82
N GLY A 232 -1.29 -6.68 13.44
CA GLY A 232 -0.40 -7.83 13.30
C GLY A 232 -1.15 -8.99 12.66
N GLY A 233 -0.45 -9.76 11.83
CA GLY A 233 -1.04 -10.91 11.15
C GLY A 233 -0.07 -12.09 11.08
N LEU A 234 -0.63 -13.29 11.16
CA LEU A 234 0.11 -14.55 10.98
C LEU A 234 -0.84 -15.58 10.33
N GLY A 235 -0.44 -16.11 9.18
CA GLY A 235 -1.21 -17.15 8.45
C GLY A 235 -2.57 -16.73 7.88
N SER A 236 -2.86 -15.43 7.75
CA SER A 236 -4.16 -14.91 7.30
C SER A 236 -4.01 -13.93 6.14
N ASP A 237 -5.00 -13.87 5.25
CA ASP A 237 -5.08 -12.80 4.25
C ASP A 237 -5.47 -11.48 4.93
N ILE A 238 -4.93 -10.37 4.43
CA ILE A 238 -5.24 -9.05 4.94
C ILE A 238 -5.58 -8.14 3.77
N ILE A 239 -6.82 -7.65 3.78
CA ILE A 239 -7.32 -6.70 2.79
C ILE A 239 -7.65 -5.39 3.48
N ILE A 240 -7.04 -4.32 3.00
CA ILE A 240 -7.17 -2.97 3.54
C ILE A 240 -7.57 -2.03 2.41
N ALA A 241 -8.70 -1.38 2.57
CA ALA A 241 -9.20 -0.41 1.62
C ALA A 241 -9.55 0.89 2.34
N ASN A 242 -9.12 2.02 1.77
CA ASN A 242 -9.57 3.34 2.20
C ASN A 242 -9.27 3.67 3.68
N CYS A 243 -8.18 3.14 4.22
CA CYS A 243 -7.86 3.34 5.63
C CYS A 243 -6.86 4.49 5.85
N LEU A 244 -6.75 4.93 7.09
CA LEU A 244 -5.65 5.78 7.56
C LEU A 244 -4.90 5.08 8.69
N PHE A 245 -3.58 4.97 8.54
CA PHE A 245 -2.66 4.57 9.59
C PHE A 245 -1.80 5.77 9.97
N PHE A 246 -2.08 6.36 11.12
CA PHE A 246 -1.42 7.57 11.59
C PHE A 246 -0.66 7.32 12.90
N ARG A 247 0.64 7.58 12.89
CA ARG A 247 1.49 7.54 14.10
C ARG A 247 1.39 6.26 14.91
N ASN A 248 1.25 5.12 14.23
CA ASN A 248 1.36 3.82 14.88
C ASN A 248 2.83 3.46 15.07
N ALA A 249 3.15 2.71 16.13
CA ALA A 249 4.53 2.44 16.50
C ALA A 249 4.81 0.96 16.85
N ALA A 250 5.82 0.40 16.19
CA ALA A 250 6.47 -0.86 16.58
C ALA A 250 7.73 -0.54 17.38
N LEU A 251 7.68 -0.73 18.70
CA LEU A 251 8.67 -0.24 19.65
C LEU A 251 9.67 -1.31 20.13
N GLY A 252 9.65 -2.49 19.53
CA GLY A 252 10.55 -3.58 19.90
C GLY A 252 11.99 -3.28 19.48
N THR A 253 12.93 -3.17 20.42
CA THR A 253 14.28 -2.63 20.12
C THR A 253 15.38 -3.68 19.96
N SER A 254 15.15 -4.96 20.27
CA SER A 254 16.22 -5.96 20.32
C SER A 254 15.78 -7.39 19.99
N GLY A 255 16.48 -8.04 19.05
CA GLY A 255 16.23 -9.43 18.62
C GLY A 255 15.54 -9.51 17.24
N GLY A 256 15.68 -10.64 16.55
CA GLY A 256 15.24 -10.78 15.15
C GLY A 256 13.72 -10.71 14.93
N LEU A 257 12.91 -10.80 15.98
CA LEU A 257 11.44 -10.90 15.93
C LEU A 257 10.75 -9.66 16.53
N ARG A 258 11.39 -8.48 16.44
CA ARG A 258 10.95 -7.24 17.10
C ARG A 258 11.21 -6.00 16.27
N GLY A 259 10.37 -4.97 16.47
CA GLY A 259 10.53 -3.64 15.88
C GLY A 259 10.05 -3.52 14.44
N HIS A 260 9.29 -4.50 13.97
CA HIS A 260 8.90 -4.63 12.57
C HIS A 260 7.54 -3.99 12.32
N GLY A 261 7.40 -3.22 11.23
CA GLY A 261 6.11 -2.76 10.73
C GLY A 261 5.44 -1.73 11.64
N GLY A 262 5.78 -0.45 11.50
CA GLY A 262 5.28 0.57 12.44
C GLY A 262 3.76 0.62 12.55
N ALA A 263 3.05 0.43 11.43
CA ALA A 263 1.61 0.20 11.41
C ALA A 263 1.26 -1.29 11.30
N ILE A 264 1.84 -1.99 10.32
CA ILE A 264 1.42 -3.35 9.96
C ILE A 264 2.62 -4.30 9.99
N ASN A 265 2.48 -5.44 10.66
CA ASN A 265 3.45 -6.52 10.58
C ASN A 265 2.76 -7.85 10.26
N LEU A 266 3.14 -8.45 9.13
CA LEU A 266 2.68 -9.79 8.73
C LEU A 266 3.88 -10.74 8.72
N ASP A 267 3.85 -11.73 9.60
CA ASP A 267 4.89 -12.76 9.71
C ASP A 267 4.37 -14.10 9.18
N GLY A 268 5.28 -14.95 8.70
CA GLY A 268 5.11 -16.36 8.32
C GLY A 268 3.69 -16.77 7.91
N VAL A 269 3.28 -16.50 6.67
CA VAL A 269 1.95 -16.92 6.16
C VAL A 269 1.79 -18.43 5.91
N GLU A 270 2.56 -19.29 6.58
CA GLU A 270 2.48 -20.76 6.49
C GLU A 270 1.25 -21.29 7.26
N ILE A 271 0.10 -21.32 6.59
CA ILE A 271 -1.03 -22.17 6.96
C ILE A 271 -1.63 -22.74 5.69
N ALA A 272 -1.21 -23.96 5.31
CA ALA A 272 -1.82 -24.98 4.43
C ALA A 272 -2.62 -24.57 3.17
N ALA A 273 -2.65 -23.30 2.80
CA ALA A 273 -3.42 -22.73 1.72
C ALA A 273 -2.49 -21.82 0.91
N ALA A 274 -2.18 -22.26 -0.31
CA ALA A 274 -1.64 -21.41 -1.35
C ALA A 274 -2.54 -20.17 -1.57
N ASN A 275 -1.98 -19.11 -2.15
CA ASN A 275 -2.64 -17.86 -2.57
C ASN A 275 -2.85 -16.78 -1.50
N LYS A 276 -1.86 -16.54 -0.64
CA LYS A 276 -1.96 -15.53 0.42
C LYS A 276 -1.90 -14.11 -0.12
N LEU A 277 -2.87 -13.28 0.27
CA LEU A 277 -2.98 -11.92 -0.26
C LEU A 277 -2.82 -10.89 0.86
N PHE A 278 -1.83 -10.02 0.70
CA PHE A 278 -1.80 -8.73 1.39
C PHE A 278 -2.12 -7.64 0.38
N GLN A 279 -3.36 -7.16 0.42
CA GLN A 279 -3.86 -6.15 -0.51
C GLN A 279 -4.15 -4.85 0.22
N VAL A 280 -3.60 -3.75 -0.29
CA VAL A 280 -3.81 -2.41 0.27
C VAL A 280 -4.17 -1.45 -0.86
N CYS A 281 -5.33 -0.81 -0.73
CA CYS A 281 -5.80 0.16 -1.71
C CYS A 281 -6.23 1.48 -1.07
N GLY A 282 -5.91 2.61 -1.71
CA GLY A 282 -6.50 3.91 -1.36
C GLY A 282 -6.21 4.34 0.07
N THR A 283 -5.11 3.85 0.64
CA THR A 283 -4.81 3.94 2.08
C THR A 283 -3.65 4.89 2.32
N GLU A 284 -3.77 5.68 3.38
CA GLU A 284 -2.75 6.63 3.81
C GLU A 284 -1.96 6.04 5.00
N PHE A 285 -0.63 6.04 4.91
CA PHE A 285 0.30 5.69 5.99
C PHE A 285 1.15 6.90 6.32
N ILE A 286 0.85 7.54 7.45
CA ILE A 286 1.43 8.84 7.80
C ILE A 286 2.15 8.74 9.14
N GLU A 287 3.43 9.08 9.13
CA GLU A 287 4.28 9.21 10.33
C GLU A 287 4.31 7.95 11.21
N ASN A 288 4.16 6.76 10.61
CA ASN A 288 4.31 5.50 11.35
C ASN A 288 5.79 5.20 11.59
N HIS A 289 6.07 4.50 12.68
CA HIS A 289 7.41 4.30 13.20
C HIS A 289 7.68 2.83 13.53
N ALA A 290 8.77 2.28 13.01
CA ALA A 290 9.29 1.01 13.47
C ALA A 290 10.74 1.16 13.93
N GLU A 291 11.18 0.35 14.89
CA GLU A 291 12.58 0.38 15.31
C GLU A 291 13.50 -0.28 14.27
N THR A 292 13.07 -1.33 13.55
CA THR A 292 13.98 -2.17 12.74
C THR A 292 13.65 -2.19 11.25
N GLN A 293 12.43 -2.53 10.83
CA GLN A 293 12.10 -2.76 9.41
C GLN A 293 10.68 -2.33 9.09
N GLY A 294 10.46 -1.65 7.96
CA GLY A 294 9.14 -1.26 7.49
C GLY A 294 8.49 -0.19 8.38
N GLY A 295 8.83 1.09 8.22
CA GLY A 295 8.28 2.16 9.07
C GLY A 295 6.75 2.23 9.00
N ALA A 296 6.16 1.91 7.85
CA ALA A 296 4.72 1.66 7.70
C ALA A 296 4.39 0.17 7.82
N SER A 297 4.95 -0.66 6.95
CA SER A 297 4.60 -2.08 6.87
C SER A 297 5.82 -3.00 6.75
N ASN A 298 5.78 -4.12 7.46
CA ASN A 298 6.69 -5.24 7.31
C ASN A 298 5.89 -6.48 6.92
N THR A 299 6.36 -7.20 5.90
CA THR A 299 5.79 -8.49 5.50
C THR A 299 6.89 -9.50 5.19
N VAL A 300 6.76 -10.71 5.74
CA VAL A 300 7.61 -11.85 5.42
C VAL A 300 6.74 -13.02 4.98
N PHE A 301 6.99 -13.52 3.77
CA PHE A 301 6.29 -14.63 3.15
C PHE A 301 7.25 -15.84 3.07
N SER A 302 6.87 -17.00 3.61
CA SER A 302 7.75 -18.19 3.74
C SER A 302 7.27 -19.49 3.06
N ASP A 303 6.00 -19.60 2.66
CA ASP A 303 5.46 -20.78 1.95
C ASP A 303 4.45 -20.32 0.88
N ASN A 304 4.95 -20.05 -0.34
CA ASN A 304 4.38 -18.96 -1.17
C ASN A 304 3.99 -19.36 -2.59
N VAL A 305 3.35 -20.51 -2.80
CA VAL A 305 2.58 -20.66 -4.05
C VAL A 305 1.41 -19.68 -4.00
N GLY A 306 1.37 -18.71 -4.92
CA GLY A 306 0.33 -17.72 -5.10
C GLY A 306 0.35 -16.53 -4.12
N ALA A 307 1.36 -16.41 -3.25
CA ALA A 307 1.40 -15.29 -2.30
C ALA A 307 1.74 -13.97 -3.00
N LYS A 308 1.01 -12.90 -2.67
CA LYS A 308 1.16 -11.58 -3.30
C LYS A 308 0.99 -10.44 -2.31
N LEU A 309 1.94 -9.50 -2.32
CA LEU A 309 1.76 -8.15 -1.81
C LEU A 309 1.29 -7.26 -2.97
N GLU A 310 0.16 -6.61 -2.78
CA GLU A 310 -0.45 -5.72 -3.76
C GLU A 310 -0.81 -4.38 -3.11
N ILE A 311 -0.20 -3.30 -3.59
CA ILE A 311 -0.42 -1.95 -3.11
C ILE A 311 -0.81 -1.09 -4.31
N ASP A 312 -1.97 -0.46 -4.21
CA ASP A 312 -2.49 0.42 -5.25
C ASP A 312 -3.03 1.72 -4.65
N GLN A 313 -2.80 2.85 -5.32
CA GLN A 313 -3.37 4.15 -4.93
C GLN A 313 -3.10 4.54 -3.46
N CYS A 314 -1.93 4.17 -2.93
CA CYS A 314 -1.58 4.43 -1.53
C CYS A 314 -0.62 5.61 -1.39
N TYR A 315 -0.67 6.25 -0.22
CA TYR A 315 0.15 7.42 0.09
C TYR A 315 0.93 7.18 1.39
N PHE A 316 2.26 7.12 1.29
CA PHE A 316 3.18 6.87 2.39
C PHE A 316 3.98 8.14 2.69
N GLU A 317 3.67 8.81 3.79
CA GLU A 317 4.31 10.07 4.17
C GLU A 317 5.03 9.96 5.52
N GLY A 318 6.31 10.34 5.53
CA GLY A 318 7.05 10.56 6.78
C GLY A 318 7.20 9.32 7.66
N ASN A 319 7.00 8.11 7.11
CA ASN A 319 7.20 6.88 7.87
C ASN A 319 8.70 6.67 8.09
N TYR A 320 9.07 6.20 9.27
CA TYR A 320 10.48 6.19 9.64
C TYR A 320 10.98 5.01 10.48
N LEU A 321 12.30 4.79 10.41
CA LEU A 321 13.04 3.78 11.16
C LEU A 321 14.21 4.36 11.98
N ARG A 322 14.54 3.73 13.12
CA ARG A 322 15.62 4.17 14.03
C ARG A 322 16.82 3.21 14.19
N SER A 323 16.78 2.00 13.65
CA SER A 323 17.92 1.07 13.73
C SER A 323 18.99 1.34 12.67
N ILE A 324 20.24 1.49 13.11
CA ILE A 324 21.42 1.56 12.23
C ILE A 324 21.89 0.20 11.72
N SER A 325 21.59 -0.89 12.43
CA SER A 325 22.08 -2.24 12.10
C SER A 325 21.14 -2.98 11.15
N THR A 326 19.84 -2.78 11.32
CA THR A 326 18.78 -3.53 10.61
C THR A 326 17.82 -2.64 9.81
N GLY A 327 17.87 -1.31 9.97
CA GLY A 327 16.97 -0.31 9.39
C GLY A 327 16.69 -0.44 7.89
N SER A 328 15.65 -1.18 7.48
CA SER A 328 15.36 -1.40 6.06
C SER A 328 13.90 -1.06 5.72
N GLY A 329 13.66 -0.25 4.68
CA GLY A 329 12.31 0.12 4.24
C GLY A 329 11.67 1.17 5.14
N GLY A 330 11.94 2.46 4.91
CA GLY A 330 11.35 3.54 5.72
C GLY A 330 9.82 3.59 5.63
N ALA A 331 9.23 3.18 4.51
CA ALA A 331 7.80 2.85 4.43
C ALA A 331 7.59 1.32 4.42
N ILE A 332 8.02 0.64 3.37
CA ILE A 332 7.71 -0.78 3.13
C ILE A 332 8.98 -1.62 3.25
N PHE A 333 8.88 -2.70 4.03
CA PHE A 333 9.79 -3.81 4.01
C PHE A 333 9.05 -5.08 3.59
N HIS A 334 9.55 -5.76 2.55
CA HIS A 334 8.96 -7.00 2.05
C HIS A 334 10.04 -8.05 1.76
N VAL A 335 9.79 -9.28 2.20
CA VAL A 335 10.62 -10.45 1.89
C VAL A 335 9.75 -11.62 1.48
N VAL A 336 10.16 -12.27 0.40
CA VAL A 336 9.81 -13.65 0.08
C VAL A 336 11.08 -14.48 0.25
N ASP A 337 11.09 -15.44 1.17
CA ASP A 337 12.29 -16.24 1.46
C ASP A 337 12.55 -17.34 0.40
N ASP A 338 13.63 -18.11 0.56
CA ASP A 338 14.06 -19.17 -0.37
C ASP A 338 13.35 -20.52 -0.18
N PHE A 339 12.61 -20.68 0.92
CA PHE A 339 11.71 -21.83 1.12
C PHE A 339 10.41 -21.65 0.33
N ALA A 340 10.13 -20.43 -0.11
CA ALA A 340 9.05 -20.10 -1.03
C ALA A 340 9.14 -20.86 -2.36
N SER A 341 8.04 -21.52 -2.72
CA SER A 341 7.74 -21.86 -4.13
C SER A 341 7.27 -20.60 -4.89
N GLY A 342 6.71 -20.76 -6.10
CA GLY A 342 6.16 -19.62 -6.86
C GLY A 342 7.16 -18.90 -7.77
N TYR A 343 8.20 -19.61 -8.23
CA TYR A 343 9.13 -19.10 -9.24
C TYR A 343 8.35 -18.66 -10.49
N GLY A 344 8.43 -17.37 -10.81
CA GLY A 344 7.74 -16.78 -11.97
C GLY A 344 6.33 -16.25 -11.69
N GLU A 345 5.81 -16.34 -10.47
CA GLU A 345 4.53 -15.71 -10.08
C GLU A 345 4.72 -14.24 -9.73
N LEU A 346 3.68 -13.41 -9.85
CA LEU A 346 3.70 -12.02 -9.39
C LEU A 346 3.54 -11.98 -7.87
N GLN A 347 4.61 -11.61 -7.17
CA GLN A 347 4.68 -11.64 -5.70
C GLN A 347 4.64 -10.25 -5.06
N PHE A 348 5.05 -9.22 -5.82
CA PHE A 348 5.13 -7.86 -5.33
C PHE A 348 4.63 -6.89 -6.39
N GLU A 349 3.60 -6.13 -6.09
CA GLU A 349 3.06 -5.11 -7.00
C GLU A 349 2.77 -3.82 -6.23
N VAL A 350 3.41 -2.73 -6.65
CA VAL A 350 3.15 -1.38 -6.12
C VAL A 350 2.84 -0.48 -7.29
N THR A 351 1.62 0.05 -7.32
CA THR A 351 1.11 0.84 -8.43
C THR A 351 0.44 2.12 -7.96
N ARG A 352 0.50 3.17 -8.80
CA ARG A 352 -0.26 4.43 -8.63
C ARG A 352 -0.13 5.08 -7.25
N SER A 353 1.02 4.88 -6.61
CA SER A 353 1.23 5.22 -5.20
C SER A 353 2.30 6.30 -5.05
N THR A 354 2.28 6.96 -3.89
CA THR A 354 3.26 8.01 -3.55
C THR A 354 4.02 7.63 -2.30
N PHE A 355 5.33 7.81 -2.36
CA PHE A 355 6.24 7.74 -1.24
C PHE A 355 6.85 9.12 -1.06
N HIS A 356 6.60 9.72 0.10
CA HIS A 356 7.04 11.07 0.40
C HIS A 356 7.75 11.16 1.74
N GLY A 357 9.00 11.60 1.73
CA GLY A 357 9.70 11.94 2.98
C GLY A 357 9.89 10.76 3.92
N ASN A 358 9.81 9.52 3.43
CA ASN A 358 10.04 8.34 4.26
C ASN A 358 11.53 8.21 4.56
N TYR A 359 11.85 7.71 5.74
CA TYR A 359 13.22 7.76 6.25
C TYR A 359 13.65 6.45 6.90
N CYS A 360 14.82 5.96 6.54
CA CYS A 360 15.46 4.92 7.34
C CYS A 360 16.94 5.22 7.52
N LEU A 361 17.55 4.70 8.58
CA LEU A 361 18.98 4.95 8.76
C LEU A 361 19.81 4.17 7.75
N ARG A 362 19.48 2.91 7.46
CA ARG A 362 20.35 2.01 6.70
C ARG A 362 19.96 1.97 5.22
N GLN A 363 18.85 1.36 4.81
CA GLN A 363 18.63 1.12 3.37
C GLN A 363 17.15 1.10 2.95
N GLY A 364 16.84 1.62 1.76
CA GLY A 364 15.46 1.71 1.25
C GLY A 364 14.65 2.73 2.00
N GLY A 365 14.80 4.02 1.70
CA GLY A 365 14.07 5.10 2.39
C GLY A 365 12.56 4.98 2.19
N GLY A 366 12.09 4.73 0.97
CA GLY A 366 10.70 4.36 0.69
C GLY A 366 10.50 2.85 0.82
N ILE A 367 11.03 2.09 -0.13
CA ILE A 367 10.81 0.64 -0.24
C ILE A 367 12.12 -0.13 -0.07
N TRP A 368 12.05 -1.26 0.64
CA TRP A 368 13.01 -2.34 0.57
C TRP A 368 12.29 -3.65 0.28
N SER A 369 12.67 -4.36 -0.80
CA SER A 369 12.02 -5.59 -1.19
C SER A 369 12.99 -6.66 -1.68
N LEU A 370 12.71 -7.92 -1.36
CA LEU A 370 13.40 -9.12 -1.83
C LEU A 370 12.35 -10.18 -2.20
N ILE A 371 12.42 -10.69 -3.43
CA ILE A 371 11.45 -11.65 -3.97
C ILE A 371 12.12 -12.88 -4.62
N VAL A 372 11.34 -13.93 -4.92
CA VAL A 372 11.80 -15.08 -5.74
C VAL A 372 11.14 -15.13 -7.12
N GLY A 373 9.98 -14.49 -7.25
CA GLY A 373 9.17 -14.37 -8.47
C GLY A 373 9.24 -12.98 -9.10
N GLN A 374 8.13 -12.50 -9.63
CA GLN A 374 8.04 -11.22 -10.33
C GLN A 374 7.63 -10.08 -9.41
N GLY A 375 8.20 -8.91 -9.66
CA GLY A 375 7.91 -7.67 -8.95
C GLY A 375 7.62 -6.53 -9.92
N ILE A 376 6.62 -5.71 -9.60
CA ILE A 376 6.22 -4.54 -10.39
C ILE A 376 6.22 -3.31 -9.50
N ILE A 377 6.88 -2.24 -9.97
CA ILE A 377 6.71 -0.88 -9.46
C ILE A 377 6.35 0.01 -10.65
N GLU A 378 5.12 0.51 -10.68
CA GLU A 378 4.59 1.22 -11.84
C GLU A 378 3.75 2.46 -11.49
N ASN A 379 3.90 3.53 -12.27
CA ASN A 379 3.11 4.75 -12.10
C ASN A 379 3.20 5.32 -10.68
N CYS A 380 4.37 5.23 -10.04
CA CYS A 380 4.59 5.71 -8.68
C CYS A 380 5.46 6.96 -8.63
N THR A 381 5.25 7.79 -7.60
CA THR A 381 6.07 8.96 -7.28
C THR A 381 6.85 8.73 -5.99
N PHE A 382 8.18 8.77 -6.05
CA PHE A 382 9.07 8.71 -4.89
C PHE A 382 9.73 10.08 -4.72
N TYR A 383 9.38 10.80 -3.66
CA TYR A 383 9.77 12.18 -3.47
C TYR A 383 10.34 12.45 -2.08
N ARG A 384 11.63 12.79 -2.02
CA ARG A 384 12.36 13.09 -0.77
C ARG A 384 12.42 11.92 0.23
N ASP A 385 12.27 10.69 -0.23
CA ASP A 385 12.60 9.53 0.58
C ASP A 385 14.11 9.47 0.81
N SER A 386 14.53 9.03 1.98
CA SER A 386 15.93 9.17 2.38
C SER A 386 16.50 8.08 3.26
N THR A 387 17.81 7.86 3.10
CA THR A 387 18.66 7.13 4.04
C THR A 387 19.85 7.96 4.48
N SER A 388 20.35 7.76 5.70
CA SER A 388 21.43 8.62 6.25
C SER A 388 22.71 7.91 6.66
N SER A 389 22.76 6.57 6.68
CA SER A 389 23.99 5.84 7.00
C SER A 389 25.05 6.09 5.93
N ILE A 390 26.20 6.63 6.31
CA ILE A 390 27.30 6.88 5.36
C ILE A 390 27.94 5.59 4.84
N ASP A 391 27.85 4.49 5.59
CA ASP A 391 28.50 3.20 5.27
C ASP A 391 27.53 2.16 4.69
N HIS A 392 26.23 2.34 4.92
CA HIS A 392 25.21 1.38 4.54
C HIS A 392 23.96 2.01 3.92
N GLY A 393 23.97 3.34 3.70
CA GLY A 393 22.90 4.17 3.15
C GLY A 393 22.57 3.85 1.70
N LEU A 394 21.77 2.82 1.44
CA LEU A 394 21.45 2.43 0.06
C LEU A 394 20.03 2.84 -0.31
N GLY A 395 19.79 3.23 -1.56
CA GLY A 395 18.44 3.34 -2.12
C GLY A 395 17.54 4.32 -1.39
N GLY A 396 17.70 5.62 -1.62
CA GLY A 396 16.86 6.64 -0.96
C GLY A 396 15.38 6.45 -1.27
N GLY A 397 15.02 6.31 -2.54
CA GLY A 397 13.66 5.98 -2.97
C GLY A 397 13.31 4.51 -2.73
N ALA A 398 13.95 3.59 -3.47
CA ALA A 398 13.63 2.17 -3.38
C ALA A 398 14.86 1.26 -3.53
N ILE A 399 14.75 0.06 -2.94
CA ILE A 399 15.63 -1.08 -3.16
C ILE A 399 14.81 -2.28 -3.62
N VAL A 400 15.29 -2.93 -4.67
CA VAL A 400 14.77 -4.23 -5.12
C VAL A 400 15.89 -5.27 -5.19
N SER A 401 15.57 -6.49 -4.79
CA SER A 401 16.46 -7.65 -4.83
C SER A 401 15.70 -8.92 -5.18
N THR A 402 16.45 -9.97 -5.49
CA THR A 402 15.95 -11.34 -5.58
C THR A 402 16.81 -12.28 -4.73
N VAL A 403 16.33 -13.50 -4.45
CA VAL A 403 17.05 -14.51 -3.64
C VAL A 403 18.30 -15.07 -4.33
N SER A 404 18.35 -15.12 -5.66
CA SER A 404 19.50 -15.68 -6.39
C SER A 404 19.56 -15.23 -7.86
N ASP A 405 20.72 -15.44 -8.48
CA ASP A 405 20.99 -15.14 -9.88
C ASP A 405 20.02 -15.90 -10.81
N ASN A 406 19.31 -15.17 -11.68
CA ASN A 406 18.30 -15.68 -12.62
C ASN A 406 16.99 -16.21 -12.01
N LEU A 407 16.75 -15.99 -10.72
CA LEU A 407 15.44 -16.14 -10.11
C LEU A 407 14.86 -14.76 -9.80
N GLY A 408 13.59 -14.60 -10.13
CA GLY A 408 12.82 -13.38 -10.01
C GLY A 408 13.13 -12.30 -11.05
N HIS A 409 12.14 -11.44 -11.33
CA HIS A 409 12.22 -10.39 -12.36
C HIS A 409 11.48 -9.15 -11.92
N TRP A 410 12.09 -7.98 -12.13
CA TRP A 410 11.47 -6.70 -11.78
C TRP A 410 11.09 -5.91 -13.04
N LEU A 411 9.88 -5.38 -13.08
CA LEU A 411 9.46 -4.33 -14.00
C LEU A 411 9.34 -3.01 -13.25
N ILE A 412 10.18 -2.05 -13.60
CA ILE A 412 10.16 -0.69 -13.07
C ILE A 412 9.77 0.24 -14.21
N ARG A 413 8.51 0.71 -14.23
CA ARG A 413 7.96 1.44 -15.38
C ARG A 413 7.20 2.71 -15.00
N SER A 414 7.39 3.78 -15.77
CA SER A 414 6.59 5.01 -15.65
C SER A 414 6.57 5.60 -14.24
N ASN A 415 7.70 5.55 -13.53
CA ASN A 415 7.83 6.12 -12.20
C ASN A 415 8.59 7.46 -12.23
N THR A 416 8.33 8.31 -11.25
CA THR A 416 9.11 9.52 -10.99
C THR A 416 9.84 9.40 -9.66
N PHE A 417 11.17 9.31 -9.70
CA PHE A 417 12.05 9.35 -8.53
C PHE A 417 12.70 10.73 -8.44
N ALA A 418 12.26 11.57 -7.51
CA ALA A 418 12.72 12.95 -7.41
C ALA A 418 13.26 13.31 -6.01
N ARG A 419 14.42 13.96 -5.96
CA ARG A 419 15.02 14.50 -4.73
C ARG A 419 15.18 13.51 -3.59
N ASN A 420 15.27 12.22 -3.91
CA ASN A 420 15.56 11.19 -2.91
C ASN A 420 17.05 11.22 -2.55
N TYR A 421 17.37 10.74 -1.36
CA TYR A 421 18.72 10.84 -0.83
C TYR A 421 19.19 9.52 -0.23
N ALA A 422 20.37 9.03 -0.63
CA ALA A 422 20.98 7.86 -0.01
C ALA A 422 22.23 8.25 0.78
N GLY A 423 22.49 7.65 1.94
CA GLY A 423 23.73 7.92 2.66
C GLY A 423 24.98 7.49 1.87
N LEU A 424 24.88 6.50 0.99
CA LEU A 424 26.00 5.90 0.29
C LEU A 424 25.77 5.80 -1.23
N PHE A 425 24.79 5.03 -1.71
CA PHE A 425 24.57 4.76 -3.15
C PHE A 425 23.10 4.80 -3.56
N GLY A 426 22.83 5.25 -4.79
CA GLY A 426 21.52 5.13 -5.43
C GLY A 426 20.46 5.98 -4.75
N GLY A 427 20.59 7.31 -4.83
CA GLY A 427 19.63 8.23 -4.22
C GLY A 427 18.19 7.92 -4.64
N GLY A 428 17.95 7.70 -5.93
CA GLY A 428 16.63 7.37 -6.45
C GLY A 428 16.30 5.90 -6.30
N PHE A 429 17.16 5.02 -6.81
CA PHE A 429 16.87 3.60 -6.89
C PHE A 429 18.14 2.75 -6.74
N PHE A 430 18.02 1.63 -6.04
CA PHE A 430 19.08 0.63 -5.92
C PHE A 430 18.58 -0.73 -6.43
N GLY A 431 19.23 -1.24 -7.46
CA GLY A 431 19.00 -2.60 -7.96
C GLY A 431 20.10 -3.54 -7.49
N SER A 432 19.73 -4.62 -6.79
CA SER A 432 20.68 -5.67 -6.42
C SER A 432 21.39 -6.24 -7.65
N PRO A 433 22.69 -6.60 -7.58
CA PRO A 433 23.42 -7.17 -8.71
C PRO A 433 22.85 -8.49 -9.23
N VAL A 434 22.16 -9.24 -8.38
CA VAL A 434 21.57 -10.55 -8.71
C VAL A 434 20.17 -10.45 -9.30
N ALA A 435 19.53 -9.27 -9.18
CA ALA A 435 18.15 -9.05 -9.60
C ALA A 435 18.08 -8.57 -11.06
N PRO A 436 17.47 -9.34 -11.99
CA PRO A 436 17.20 -8.87 -13.34
C PRO A 436 16.13 -7.77 -13.35
N ILE A 437 16.48 -6.58 -13.85
CA ILE A 437 15.58 -5.42 -13.84
C ILE A 437 15.28 -4.95 -15.26
N THR A 438 14.00 -4.90 -15.58
CA THR A 438 13.43 -4.26 -16.76
C THR A 438 13.03 -2.84 -16.43
N TRP A 439 13.52 -1.88 -17.22
CA TRP A 439 13.43 -0.46 -16.91
C TRP A 439 12.89 0.34 -18.10
N GLN A 440 11.80 1.07 -17.91
CA GLN A 440 11.09 1.76 -18.98
C GLN A 440 10.40 3.05 -18.51
N ASN A 441 10.41 4.11 -19.32
CA ASN A 441 9.61 5.32 -19.10
C ASN A 441 9.83 6.05 -17.75
N ASN A 442 10.96 5.84 -17.06
CA ASN A 442 11.17 6.42 -15.73
C ASN A 442 11.83 7.81 -15.80
N ILE A 443 11.45 8.68 -14.86
CA ILE A 443 12.11 9.95 -14.59
C ILE A 443 12.93 9.84 -13.31
N LEU A 444 14.21 10.17 -13.38
CA LEU A 444 15.11 10.29 -12.23
C LEU A 444 15.59 11.74 -12.10
N PHE A 445 15.16 12.47 -11.08
CA PHE A 445 15.37 13.91 -11.00
C PHE A 445 15.99 14.38 -9.68
N ASP A 446 17.20 14.96 -9.73
CA ASP A 446 17.88 15.60 -8.60
C ASP A 446 18.01 14.68 -7.37
N ASN A 447 18.14 13.38 -7.58
CA ASN A 447 18.46 12.44 -6.51
C ASN A 447 19.94 12.56 -6.12
N LYS A 448 20.25 12.31 -4.85
CA LYS A 448 21.58 12.59 -4.27
C LYS A 448 22.06 11.46 -3.37
N HIS A 449 23.35 11.49 -3.05
CA HIS A 449 23.89 10.70 -1.95
C HIS A 449 24.91 11.47 -1.11
N SER A 450 25.12 11.05 0.14
CA SER A 450 25.90 11.81 1.14
C SER A 450 27.40 11.80 0.88
N ASN A 451 27.91 10.76 0.23
CA ASN A 451 29.31 10.48 0.46
C ASN A 451 30.28 11.35 -0.36
N GLY A 452 29.77 12.23 -1.22
CA GLY A 452 30.62 12.98 -2.16
C GLY A 452 31.55 12.08 -2.98
N ASN A 453 31.38 10.75 -2.90
CA ASN A 453 32.14 9.73 -3.60
C ASN A 453 31.80 9.96 -5.05
N PRO A 454 32.69 10.63 -5.78
CA PRO A 454 32.24 11.22 -7.00
C PRO A 454 32.38 10.22 -8.16
N TRP A 455 32.55 8.94 -7.82
CA TRP A 455 32.70 7.81 -8.73
C TRP A 455 31.45 6.93 -8.80
N VAL A 456 30.46 7.16 -7.92
CA VAL A 456 29.22 6.37 -7.86
C VAL A 456 28.04 7.17 -8.40
N GLY A 457 27.01 6.46 -8.85
CA GLY A 457 25.86 7.09 -9.47
C GLY A 457 25.01 7.86 -8.46
N LEU A 458 24.55 9.05 -8.86
CA LEU A 458 23.65 9.88 -8.08
C LEU A 458 22.27 9.22 -7.97
N ASN A 459 21.73 8.85 -9.13
CA ASN A 459 20.37 8.35 -9.27
C ASN A 459 20.28 6.85 -8.99
N VAL A 460 21.21 6.07 -9.53
CA VAL A 460 21.24 4.60 -9.48
C VAL A 460 22.60 4.06 -9.06
N ASN A 461 22.65 2.86 -8.49
CA ASN A 461 23.90 2.18 -8.14
C ASN A 461 24.60 1.51 -9.33
N ARG A 462 23.84 1.11 -10.34
CA ARG A 462 24.31 0.42 -11.55
C ARG A 462 23.37 0.71 -12.72
N GLN A 463 23.83 0.41 -13.93
CA GLN A 463 22.93 0.35 -15.09
C GLN A 463 22.04 -0.89 -15.00
N MET A 464 20.76 -0.75 -15.34
CA MET A 464 19.76 -1.82 -15.33
C MET A 464 19.87 -2.70 -16.57
N ASP A 465 19.39 -3.94 -16.46
CA ASP A 465 19.73 -5.04 -17.36
C ASP A 465 18.96 -5.00 -18.69
N ASN A 466 17.63 -4.83 -18.62
CA ASN A 466 16.74 -4.86 -19.78
C ASN A 466 16.16 -3.47 -20.03
N ASP A 467 16.80 -2.73 -20.95
CA ASP A 467 16.42 -1.38 -21.33
C ASP A 467 15.31 -1.38 -22.40
N LEU A 468 14.12 -0.93 -22.03
CA LEU A 468 13.00 -0.76 -22.96
C LEU A 468 12.80 0.71 -23.40
N GLY A 469 13.73 1.59 -23.07
CA GLY A 469 13.74 2.99 -23.50
C GLY A 469 12.79 3.92 -22.73
N GLY A 470 12.72 5.16 -23.19
CA GLY A 470 11.88 6.21 -22.58
C GLY A 470 12.42 6.74 -21.24
N ASN A 471 13.73 6.66 -20.98
CA ASN A 471 14.25 7.02 -19.66
C ASN A 471 14.99 8.37 -19.70
N ILE A 472 14.64 9.28 -18.78
CA ILE A 472 15.36 10.52 -18.57
C ILE A 472 15.89 10.62 -17.15
N GLN A 473 17.08 11.19 -17.00
CA GLN A 473 17.67 11.46 -15.70
C GLN A 473 18.35 12.82 -15.63
N TRP A 474 18.40 13.41 -14.44
CA TRP A 474 19.03 14.71 -14.20
C TRP A 474 19.59 14.76 -12.76
N PRO A 475 20.76 15.40 -12.52
CA PRO A 475 21.66 16.08 -13.47
C PRO A 475 22.57 15.13 -14.27
N GLN A 476 23.21 15.66 -15.33
CA GLN A 476 24.21 14.92 -16.12
C GLN A 476 25.50 14.67 -15.37
N PHE A 477 25.96 15.63 -14.58
CA PHE A 477 27.29 15.59 -13.99
C PHE A 477 27.22 15.36 -12.49
N ARG A 478 28.09 14.47 -12.01
CA ARG A 478 28.41 14.30 -10.60
C ARG A 478 29.12 15.54 -10.05
N PRO A 479 29.21 15.70 -8.72
CA PRO A 479 29.94 16.82 -8.10
C PRO A 479 31.42 16.98 -8.52
N ASN A 480 32.09 15.94 -9.02
CA ASN A 480 33.46 16.04 -9.57
C ASN A 480 33.53 16.42 -11.06
N GLY A 481 32.39 16.68 -11.71
CA GLY A 481 32.33 17.00 -13.14
C GLY A 481 32.39 15.80 -14.08
N THR A 482 32.40 14.56 -13.58
CA THR A 482 32.24 13.37 -14.42
C THR A 482 30.76 13.12 -14.73
N GLU A 483 30.45 12.55 -15.89
CA GLU A 483 29.08 12.16 -16.23
C GLU A 483 28.56 11.08 -15.28
N ASP A 484 27.32 11.24 -14.81
CA ASP A 484 26.64 10.33 -13.89
C ASP A 484 26.42 8.94 -14.53
N THR A 485 26.17 7.95 -13.69
CA THR A 485 25.85 6.61 -14.18
C THR A 485 24.47 6.64 -14.81
N LYS A 486 24.38 6.30 -16.10
CA LYS A 486 23.10 6.15 -16.77
C LYS A 486 22.29 5.00 -16.16
N ALA A 487 20.99 5.21 -15.95
CA ALA A 487 20.09 4.17 -15.47
C ALA A 487 19.98 3.01 -16.46
N THR A 488 19.98 3.32 -17.75
CA THR A 488 20.03 2.35 -18.85
C THR A 488 20.90 2.87 -19.99
N ALA A 489 21.27 2.03 -20.96
CA ALA A 489 22.13 2.42 -22.07
C ALA A 489 21.54 3.59 -22.88
N THR A 490 20.22 3.61 -23.06
CA THR A 490 19.48 4.63 -23.81
C THR A 490 19.01 5.80 -22.95
N SER A 491 19.26 5.79 -21.64
CA SER A 491 18.87 6.90 -20.76
C SER A 491 19.50 8.22 -21.24
N GLN A 492 18.68 9.27 -21.25
CA GLN A 492 19.06 10.62 -21.66
C GLN A 492 19.22 11.54 -20.46
N PHE A 493 20.18 12.45 -20.52
CA PHE A 493 20.35 13.47 -19.50
C PHE A 493 19.54 14.72 -19.84
N LEU A 494 18.30 14.77 -19.34
CA LEU A 494 17.35 15.84 -19.64
C LEU A 494 16.66 16.28 -18.36
N ASP A 495 16.58 17.60 -18.16
CA ASP A 495 15.78 18.19 -17.09
C ASP A 495 14.30 17.99 -17.40
N ALA A 496 13.63 17.16 -16.59
CA ALA A 496 12.22 16.84 -16.75
C ALA A 496 11.28 18.02 -16.47
N ALA A 497 11.80 19.16 -15.98
CA ALA A 497 11.04 20.34 -15.62
C ALA A 497 9.82 20.01 -14.73
N LEU A 498 10.09 19.24 -13.66
CA LEU A 498 9.08 18.82 -12.69
C LEU A 498 8.47 20.05 -11.98
N VAL A 499 7.15 20.05 -11.82
CA VAL A 499 6.40 21.09 -11.12
C VAL A 499 6.34 20.74 -9.63
N PHE A 500 6.94 21.61 -8.82
CA PHE A 500 6.92 21.52 -7.36
C PHE A 500 5.94 22.53 -6.74
N PRO A 501 5.42 22.27 -5.53
CA PRO A 501 5.64 21.07 -4.72
C PRO A 501 4.87 19.84 -5.25
N LEU A 502 5.09 18.71 -4.58
CA LEU A 502 4.19 17.55 -4.65
C LEU A 502 2.76 18.03 -4.29
N ALA A 503 1.76 17.65 -5.08
CA ALA A 503 0.38 18.11 -4.89
C ALA A 503 -0.64 17.13 -5.49
N TYR A 504 -1.91 17.23 -5.08
CA TYR A 504 -2.99 16.52 -5.75
C TYR A 504 -3.30 17.19 -7.09
N ARG A 505 -3.18 16.43 -8.18
CA ARG A 505 -3.38 16.91 -9.56
C ARG A 505 -4.51 16.17 -10.29
N GLY A 506 -5.56 15.80 -9.55
CA GLY A 506 -6.74 15.10 -10.06
C GLY A 506 -6.71 13.56 -9.94
N GLY A 507 -5.81 13.01 -9.14
CA GLY A 507 -5.71 11.56 -8.89
C GLY A 507 -5.89 11.19 -7.42
N PRO A 508 -5.85 9.89 -7.08
CA PRO A 508 -6.07 9.40 -5.72
C PRO A 508 -4.90 9.68 -4.78
N THR A 509 -3.72 9.97 -5.32
CA THR A 509 -2.50 10.28 -4.57
C THR A 509 -1.79 11.51 -5.17
N GLN A 510 -0.91 12.13 -4.40
CA GLN A 510 -0.19 13.31 -4.87
C GLN A 510 0.85 12.96 -5.95
N THR A 511 1.05 13.86 -6.92
CA THR A 511 2.00 13.65 -8.03
C THR A 511 2.86 14.89 -8.25
N LEU A 512 4.04 14.68 -8.82
CA LEU A 512 4.81 15.75 -9.44
C LEU A 512 4.35 15.90 -10.88
N GLY A 513 3.83 17.08 -11.23
CA GLY A 513 3.49 17.39 -12.62
C GLY A 513 4.75 17.64 -13.45
N ILE A 514 4.58 17.71 -14.77
CA ILE A 514 5.62 18.20 -15.70
C ILE A 514 5.14 19.53 -16.30
N SER A 515 6.05 20.46 -16.56
CA SER A 515 5.69 21.74 -17.17
C SER A 515 5.47 21.61 -18.68
N ALA A 516 4.65 22.49 -19.25
CA ALA A 516 4.52 22.62 -20.70
C ALA A 516 5.91 22.78 -21.38
N GLY A 517 6.16 22.01 -22.43
CA GLY A 517 7.44 21.99 -23.14
C GLY A 517 8.55 21.18 -22.45
N SER A 518 8.24 20.47 -21.37
CA SER A 518 9.16 19.49 -20.77
C SER A 518 9.58 18.43 -21.80
N PRO A 519 10.85 17.99 -21.80
CA PRO A 519 11.29 16.86 -22.62
C PRO A 519 10.63 15.52 -22.23
N ALA A 520 9.95 15.46 -21.08
CA ALA A 520 9.16 14.30 -20.69
C ALA A 520 7.83 14.18 -21.46
N VAL A 521 7.35 15.29 -22.06
CA VAL A 521 6.07 15.34 -22.76
C VAL A 521 6.15 14.60 -24.10
N ASN A 522 5.21 13.70 -24.37
CA ASN A 522 5.10 12.85 -25.55
C ASN A 522 6.39 12.05 -25.87
N ALA A 523 7.10 11.59 -24.84
CA ALA A 523 8.39 10.91 -24.99
C ALA A 523 8.39 9.44 -24.52
N GLY A 524 7.27 8.94 -24.00
CA GLY A 524 7.12 7.57 -23.52
C GLY A 524 6.89 6.53 -24.61
N LEU A 525 7.23 5.29 -24.26
CA LEU A 525 7.18 4.13 -25.15
C LEU A 525 6.37 3.01 -24.50
N GLY A 526 5.35 2.49 -25.19
CA GLY A 526 4.58 1.32 -24.70
C GLY A 526 4.02 1.51 -23.28
N CYS A 527 3.47 2.69 -22.98
CA CYS A 527 3.01 3.02 -21.65
C CYS A 527 1.79 2.20 -21.21
N PRO A 528 1.58 2.08 -19.89
CA PRO A 528 0.29 1.72 -19.34
C PRO A 528 -0.81 2.66 -19.88
N PRO A 529 -2.08 2.21 -19.94
CA PRO A 529 -3.16 3.03 -20.49
C PRO A 529 -3.51 4.25 -19.61
N THR A 530 -3.13 4.24 -18.33
CA THR A 530 -3.34 5.36 -17.40
C THR A 530 -2.05 5.76 -16.67
N ASP A 531 -2.01 6.98 -16.15
CA ASP A 531 -0.94 7.46 -15.26
C ASP A 531 -1.26 7.17 -13.78
N GLN A 532 -0.46 7.70 -12.85
CA GLN A 532 -0.68 7.56 -11.40
C GLN A 532 -2.08 8.03 -10.95
N ARG A 533 -2.66 8.99 -11.68
CA ARG A 533 -3.92 9.63 -11.34
C ARG A 533 -5.13 8.88 -11.89
N LEU A 534 -4.91 7.77 -12.59
CA LEU A 534 -5.90 7.11 -13.43
C LEU A 534 -6.33 7.96 -14.64
N ALA A 535 -5.58 9.01 -14.98
CA ALA A 535 -5.84 9.78 -16.20
C ALA A 535 -5.39 8.97 -17.41
N ASN A 536 -6.20 8.94 -18.47
CA ASN A 536 -5.86 8.25 -19.71
C ASN A 536 -4.60 8.86 -20.32
N ARG A 537 -3.68 7.98 -20.72
CA ARG A 537 -2.56 8.36 -21.58
C ARG A 537 -3.01 8.28 -23.03
N SER A 538 -2.87 9.36 -23.76
CA SER A 538 -3.42 9.49 -25.13
C SER A 538 -2.34 9.87 -26.12
N GLY A 539 -2.31 9.25 -27.29
CA GLY A 539 -1.24 9.47 -28.26
C GLY A 539 0.08 8.89 -27.77
N THR A 540 1.18 9.62 -27.94
CA THR A 540 2.45 9.26 -27.30
C THR A 540 2.39 9.71 -25.85
N CYS A 541 2.45 8.78 -24.91
CA CYS A 541 2.42 9.08 -23.49
C CYS A 541 3.61 9.92 -23.02
N ASP A 542 3.46 10.53 -21.85
CA ASP A 542 4.54 11.22 -21.15
C ASP A 542 5.39 10.26 -20.32
N LEU A 543 6.61 10.70 -19.99
CA LEU A 543 7.49 9.96 -19.09
C LEU A 543 7.08 10.12 -17.62
N GLY A 544 7.48 9.15 -16.81
CA GLY A 544 7.25 9.16 -15.36
C GLY A 544 5.79 8.90 -15.01
N SER A 545 5.41 9.29 -13.79
CA SER A 545 4.13 8.95 -13.17
C SER A 545 2.95 9.85 -13.56
N TYR A 546 3.15 10.89 -14.36
CA TYR A 546 2.17 11.93 -14.65
C TYR A 546 2.01 12.14 -16.16
N GLU A 547 0.77 12.28 -16.63
CA GLU A 547 0.43 12.67 -17.99
C GLU A 547 -0.07 14.13 -18.07
N ASP A 548 0.65 15.00 -18.75
CA ASP A 548 0.27 16.35 -19.19
C ASP A 548 -0.64 16.31 -20.43
N SER A 549 -1.68 15.50 -20.39
CA SER A 549 -2.80 15.65 -21.31
C SER A 549 -3.69 16.78 -20.81
N ALA A 550 -4.13 17.66 -21.70
CA ALA A 550 -5.24 18.56 -21.43
C ALA A 550 -6.47 17.67 -21.18
N LEU A 551 -6.71 17.32 -19.91
CA LEU A 551 -7.86 16.57 -19.45
C LEU A 551 -9.10 17.02 -20.24
N SER A 552 -9.65 16.13 -21.07
CA SER A 552 -10.94 16.35 -21.70
C SER A 552 -11.94 16.58 -20.57
N LEU A 553 -12.43 17.82 -20.43
CA LEU A 553 -13.40 18.19 -19.42
C LEU A 553 -14.57 17.18 -19.51
N PRO A 554 -14.90 16.46 -18.43
CA PRO A 554 -16.13 15.69 -18.43
C PRO A 554 -17.29 16.68 -18.64
N THR A 555 -18.08 16.47 -19.70
CA THR A 555 -19.30 17.26 -19.99
C THR A 555 -20.40 17.07 -18.94
N SER A 556 -20.17 16.21 -17.96
CA SER A 556 -20.95 16.06 -16.73
C SER A 556 -20.05 15.50 -15.63
N VAL A 557 -19.87 16.24 -14.53
CA VAL A 557 -19.36 15.69 -13.28
C VAL A 557 -20.53 15.02 -12.57
N HIS A 558 -20.58 13.70 -12.60
CA HIS A 558 -21.42 12.96 -11.66
C HIS A 558 -20.72 13.06 -10.30
N VAL A 559 -21.25 13.84 -9.37
CA VAL A 559 -20.87 13.77 -7.95
C VAL A 559 -21.52 12.50 -7.36
N GLY A 560 -21.17 11.34 -7.91
CA GLY A 560 -21.18 10.10 -7.16
C GLY A 560 -19.81 10.04 -6.51
N GLY A 561 -19.62 10.73 -5.38
CA GLY A 561 -18.33 10.77 -4.69
C GLY A 561 -17.84 9.35 -4.43
N GLN A 562 -16.84 8.90 -5.18
CA GLN A 562 -16.04 7.74 -4.81
C GLN A 562 -15.10 8.24 -3.72
N GLN A 563 -15.35 7.81 -2.50
CA GLN A 563 -14.53 8.09 -1.34
C GLN A 563 -13.17 7.38 -1.51
N TYR A 564 -12.08 8.13 -1.49
CA TYR A 564 -10.71 7.61 -1.39
C TYR A 564 -10.01 8.32 -0.21
N GLY A 565 -9.71 7.59 0.88
CA GLY A 565 -9.32 8.10 2.19
C GLY A 565 -10.42 8.80 2.99
N HIS A 566 -10.00 9.73 3.86
CA HIS A 566 -10.85 10.65 4.65
C HIS A 566 -11.12 11.98 3.93
N LYS A 567 -10.82 12.08 2.63
CA LYS A 567 -10.88 13.33 1.85
C LYS A 567 -11.78 13.16 0.64
N TYR A 568 -12.62 14.16 0.37
CA TYR A 568 -13.35 14.26 -0.90
C TYR A 568 -12.44 14.98 -1.91
N TYR A 569 -12.00 14.27 -2.94
CA TYR A 569 -11.22 14.88 -4.02
C TYR A 569 -12.15 15.42 -5.09
N ILE A 570 -12.25 16.74 -5.19
CA ILE A 570 -12.73 17.39 -6.39
C ILE A 570 -11.51 17.57 -7.29
N ALA A 571 -11.51 16.94 -8.46
CA ALA A 571 -10.49 17.17 -9.48
C ALA A 571 -10.40 18.68 -9.72
N SER A 572 -9.26 19.28 -9.41
CA SER A 572 -8.99 20.69 -9.67
C SER A 572 -8.87 20.92 -11.18
N GLN A 573 -10.01 20.90 -11.86
CA GLN A 573 -10.19 21.53 -13.15
C GLN A 573 -11.07 22.76 -12.94
N LEU A 574 -10.67 23.87 -13.57
CA LEU A 574 -11.48 25.08 -13.69
C LEU A 574 -12.94 24.70 -14.02
N ILE A 575 -13.85 24.77 -13.06
CA ILE A 575 -15.29 24.59 -13.32
C ILE A 575 -15.74 25.86 -14.04
N THR A 576 -15.78 25.81 -15.37
CA THR A 576 -16.10 26.97 -16.22
C THR A 576 -17.58 27.04 -16.63
N SER A 577 -18.45 26.27 -15.99
CA SER A 577 -19.89 26.38 -16.21
C SER A 577 -20.69 25.91 -15.00
N ASP A 578 -21.77 26.62 -14.70
CA ASP A 578 -22.77 26.44 -13.65
C ASP A 578 -22.94 25.00 -13.14
N ALA A 579 -22.14 24.61 -12.14
CA ALA A 579 -22.31 23.36 -11.41
C ALA A 579 -23.17 23.60 -10.17
N THR A 580 -24.26 22.84 -10.03
CA THR A 580 -25.11 22.88 -8.83
C THR A 580 -24.66 21.78 -7.86
N LEU A 581 -24.11 22.14 -6.70
CA LEU A 581 -23.77 21.20 -5.62
C LEU A 581 -24.98 21.05 -4.67
N THR A 582 -25.38 19.81 -4.37
CA THR A 582 -26.43 19.49 -3.38
C THR A 582 -25.89 18.49 -2.35
N GLY A 583 -25.78 18.89 -1.09
CA GLY A 583 -25.40 18.02 0.04
C GLY A 583 -24.82 18.79 1.23
N GLU A 584 -24.97 18.26 2.45
CA GLU A 584 -24.28 18.73 3.66
C GLU A 584 -22.91 18.04 3.73
N ALA A 585 -21.85 18.70 3.26
CA ALA A 585 -20.48 18.20 3.39
C ALA A 585 -19.54 19.36 3.74
N ASP A 586 -18.64 19.12 4.68
CA ASP A 586 -17.49 20.00 4.93
C ASP A 586 -16.51 19.83 3.76
N LEU A 587 -16.44 20.84 2.89
CA LEU A 587 -15.53 20.87 1.74
C LEU A 587 -14.28 21.66 2.11
N THR A 588 -13.10 21.07 1.89
CA THR A 588 -11.81 21.78 2.00
C THR A 588 -11.33 22.11 0.59
N PHE A 589 -11.09 23.40 0.32
CA PHE A 589 -10.54 23.88 -0.96
C PHE A 589 -9.12 24.40 -0.76
N ASP A 590 -8.20 24.05 -1.66
CA ASP A 590 -6.84 24.61 -1.71
C ASP A 590 -6.78 25.65 -2.85
N ALA A 591 -7.39 26.82 -2.63
CA ALA A 591 -7.46 27.93 -3.58
C ALA A 591 -7.46 29.28 -2.84
N SER A 592 -7.01 30.35 -3.50
CA SER A 592 -7.01 31.69 -2.90
C SER A 592 -8.44 32.25 -2.80
N GLU A 593 -8.71 33.11 -1.80
CA GLU A 593 -10.04 33.71 -1.58
C GLU A 593 -10.59 34.42 -2.84
N SER A 594 -9.69 35.00 -3.64
CA SER A 594 -10.04 35.66 -4.91
C SER A 594 -10.50 34.70 -6.02
N ASP A 595 -10.07 33.44 -6.00
CA ASP A 595 -10.43 32.44 -7.03
C ASP A 595 -11.81 31.81 -6.77
N LEU A 596 -12.25 31.79 -5.51
CA LEU A 596 -13.50 31.18 -5.07
C LEU A 596 -14.70 32.13 -5.20
N GLN A 597 -14.52 33.43 -4.98
CA GLN A 597 -15.63 34.40 -5.00
C GLN A 597 -16.18 34.70 -6.41
N SER A 598 -15.41 34.46 -7.47
CA SER A 598 -15.89 34.65 -8.86
C SER A 598 -16.68 33.47 -9.41
N SER A 599 -16.71 32.33 -8.69
CA SER A 599 -17.00 31.02 -9.30
C SER A 599 -18.16 30.25 -8.63
N PHE A 600 -18.66 30.72 -7.48
CA PHE A 600 -19.69 30.01 -6.70
C PHE A 600 -20.76 30.95 -6.09
N ASN A 601 -22.03 30.57 -6.18
CA ASN A 601 -23.12 31.20 -5.41
C ASN A 601 -23.36 30.42 -4.10
N VAL A 602 -22.93 30.98 -2.97
CA VAL A 602 -23.19 30.40 -1.64
C VAL A 602 -24.59 30.82 -1.16
N ARG A 603 -25.42 29.87 -0.72
CA ARG A 603 -26.76 30.19 -0.18
C ARG A 603 -26.64 30.96 1.15
N PRO A 604 -27.56 31.91 1.43
CA PRO A 604 -27.63 32.55 2.75
C PRO A 604 -27.89 31.49 3.83
N GLY A 605 -26.97 31.35 4.79
CA GLY A 605 -27.07 30.42 5.93
C GLY A 605 -26.05 29.28 5.97
N SER A 606 -25.16 29.16 4.96
CA SER A 606 -24.07 28.17 4.94
C SER A 606 -22.73 28.82 5.34
N SER A 607 -21.92 28.14 6.16
CA SER A 607 -20.55 28.58 6.50
C SER A 607 -19.51 27.82 5.67
N LEU A 608 -18.61 28.56 5.02
CA LEU A 608 -17.41 28.02 4.37
C LEU A 608 -16.27 28.08 5.40
N LEU A 609 -15.72 26.93 5.81
CA LEU A 609 -14.53 26.87 6.66
C LEU A 609 -13.28 26.88 5.77
N LEU A 610 -12.65 28.04 5.66
CA LEU A 610 -11.35 28.22 5.02
C LEU A 610 -10.25 27.98 6.07
N LYS A 611 -9.23 27.19 5.72
CA LYS A 611 -8.08 26.91 6.60
C LYS A 611 -6.86 27.70 6.17
#